data_AF-A0A4U0S8W7-F1
#
_entry.id   AF-A0A4U0S8W7-F1
#
_cell.length_a   1.000
_cell.length_b   1.000
_cell.length_c   1.000
_cell.angle_alpha   90.00
_cell.angle_beta   90.00
_cell.angle_gamma   90.00
#
_symmetry.space_group_name_H-M   'P 1'
#
loop_
_entity.id
_entity.type
_entity.pdbx_description
1 polymer ?
#
loop_
_entity_poly.entity_id
_entity_poly.type
_entity_poly.pdbx_seq_one_letter_code
_entity_poly.pdbx_strand_id
1 'polypeptide(L)'
;MTSWTLDGIPDQTGRTAVRAGALPTLRAATDLSAGSGSYWGPARLFEMNGPPGPAGISKRAKDTAVAKRLWEESEKLTGVTFAFTPRLSKAA
;
A
#
# COMPACT_ATOMS: atom_id res chain seq x y z
N MET A 1 -2.02 27.61 -9.25
CA MET A 1 -2.23 26.22 -8.81
C MET A 1 -3.62 26.16 -8.19
N THR A 2 -4.52 25.37 -8.75
CA THR A 2 -5.91 25.28 -8.27
C THR A 2 -5.94 24.62 -6.89
N SER A 3 -6.52 25.32 -5.91
CA SER A 3 -6.73 24.79 -4.56
C SER A 3 -7.66 23.57 -4.62
N TRP A 4 -7.17 22.40 -4.22
CA TRP A 4 -7.97 21.20 -4.02
C TRP A 4 -8.33 21.11 -2.54
N THR A 5 -9.52 21.59 -2.17
CA THR A 5 -10.07 21.47 -0.81
C THR A 5 -11.06 20.30 -0.72
N LEU A 6 -11.36 19.83 0.49
CA LEU A 6 -12.34 18.77 0.73
C LEU A 6 -13.74 19.13 0.18
N ASP A 7 -14.07 20.41 0.12
CA ASP A 7 -15.35 20.93 -0.39
C ASP A 7 -15.55 20.65 -1.89
N GLY A 8 -14.46 20.40 -2.63
CA GLY A 8 -14.50 20.10 -4.06
C GLY A 8 -14.70 18.61 -4.39
N ILE A 9 -14.72 17.71 -3.39
CA ILE A 9 -14.87 16.28 -3.63
C ILE A 9 -16.35 15.98 -3.92
N PRO A 10 -16.70 15.51 -5.13
CA PRO A 10 -18.10 15.23 -5.46
C PRO A 10 -18.61 14.05 -4.62
N ASP A 11 -19.92 14.05 -4.33
CA ASP A 11 -20.58 12.92 -3.69
C ASP A 11 -20.31 11.62 -4.47
N GLN A 12 -19.93 10.57 -3.73
CA GLN A 12 -19.61 9.23 -4.26
C GLN A 12 -20.72 8.21 -3.94
N THR A 13 -21.87 8.67 -3.44
CA THR A 13 -23.05 7.81 -3.23
C THR A 13 -23.47 7.17 -4.55
N GLY A 14 -23.70 5.85 -4.54
CA GLY A 14 -23.99 5.07 -5.75
C GLY A 14 -22.78 4.74 -6.64
N ARG A 15 -21.59 5.33 -6.41
CA ARG A 15 -20.38 5.00 -7.17
C ARG A 15 -19.65 3.79 -6.59
N THR A 16 -20.22 2.62 -6.85
CA THR A 16 -19.74 1.33 -6.32
C THR A 16 -18.28 1.05 -6.65
N ALA A 17 -17.79 1.41 -7.83
CA ALA A 17 -16.39 1.21 -8.22
C ALA A 17 -15.41 2.01 -7.34
N VAL A 18 -15.71 3.30 -7.09
CA VAL A 18 -14.88 4.17 -6.25
C VAL A 18 -14.87 3.66 -4.81
N ARG A 19 -16.05 3.37 -4.26
CA ARG A 19 -16.19 2.87 -2.89
C ARG A 19 -15.49 1.52 -2.72
N ALA A 20 -15.76 0.54 -3.59
CA ALA A 20 -15.19 -0.80 -3.49
C ALA A 20 -13.67 -0.82 -3.72
N GLY A 21 -13.16 0.00 -4.65
CA GLY A 21 -11.73 0.11 -4.93
C GLY A 21 -10.93 0.72 -3.78
N ALA A 22 -11.54 1.57 -2.96
CA ALA A 22 -10.88 2.18 -1.81
C ALA A 22 -10.79 1.26 -0.58
N LEU A 23 -11.62 0.22 -0.49
CA LEU A 23 -11.72 -0.63 0.71
C LEU A 23 -10.40 -1.34 1.09
N PRO A 24 -9.60 -1.89 0.15
CA PRO A 24 -8.34 -2.55 0.52
C PRO A 24 -7.32 -1.59 1.13
N THR A 25 -7.18 -0.39 0.55
CA THR A 25 -6.30 0.65 1.08
C THR A 25 -6.76 1.11 2.46
N LEU A 26 -8.06 1.34 2.63
CA LEU A 26 -8.62 1.75 3.93
C LEU A 26 -8.33 0.68 4.98
N ARG A 27 -8.60 -0.60 4.68
CA ARG A 27 -8.33 -1.70 5.59
C ARG A 27 -6.84 -1.82 5.92
N ALA A 28 -5.94 -1.78 4.93
CA ALA A 28 -4.50 -1.85 5.17
C ALA A 28 -3.99 -0.71 6.07
N ALA A 29 -4.61 0.47 5.99
CA ALA A 29 -4.23 1.64 6.78
C ALA A 29 -4.81 1.63 8.21
N THR A 30 -5.96 1.01 8.44
CA THR A 30 -6.70 1.13 9.72
C THR A 30 -6.86 -0.17 10.50
N ASP A 31 -6.70 -1.33 9.88
CA ASP A 31 -6.85 -2.63 10.55
C ASP A 31 -5.65 -2.86 11.49
N LEU A 32 -5.91 -3.00 12.80
CA LEU A 32 -4.87 -3.22 13.81
C LEU A 32 -4.12 -4.55 13.60
N SER A 33 -4.70 -5.48 12.84
CA SER A 33 -4.04 -6.73 12.46
C SER A 33 -3.13 -6.60 11.23
N ALA A 34 -3.15 -5.47 10.53
CA ALA A 34 -2.28 -5.20 9.40
C ALA A 34 -0.84 -4.94 9.85
N GLY A 35 -0.04 -6.01 9.89
CA GLY A 35 1.38 -5.93 10.22
C GLY A 35 2.19 -5.14 9.18
N SER A 36 3.36 -4.65 9.58
CA SER A 36 4.33 -4.01 8.67
C SER A 36 4.70 -4.96 7.52
N GLY A 37 4.70 -4.45 6.29
CA GLY A 37 5.01 -5.24 5.09
C GLY A 37 3.88 -6.17 4.64
N SER A 38 2.68 -6.08 5.23
CA SER A 38 1.51 -6.80 4.75
C SER A 38 1.02 -6.24 3.39
N TYR A 39 0.35 -7.10 2.63
CA TYR A 39 -0.21 -6.77 1.32
C TYR A 39 -1.69 -7.16 1.29
N TRP A 40 -2.54 -6.21 0.90
CA TRP A 40 -3.99 -6.33 1.00
C TRP A 40 -4.65 -5.98 -0.32
N GLY A 41 -5.67 -6.75 -0.69
CA GLY A 41 -6.41 -6.60 -1.94
C GLY A 41 -7.80 -7.22 -1.83
N PRO A 42 -8.57 -7.23 -2.92
CA PRO A 42 -9.81 -8.01 -2.99
C PRO A 42 -9.50 -9.49 -2.73
N ALA A 43 -10.30 -10.17 -1.90
CA ALA A 43 -9.96 -11.52 -1.42
C ALA A 43 -10.68 -12.68 -2.13
N ARG A 44 -11.50 -12.40 -3.16
CA ARG A 44 -12.17 -13.46 -3.94
C ARG A 44 -11.35 -13.83 -5.17
N LEU A 45 -12.00 -14.42 -6.17
CA LEU A 45 -11.39 -15.12 -7.31
C LEU A 45 -10.23 -14.31 -7.92
N PHE A 46 -9.03 -14.89 -7.89
CA PHE A 46 -7.78 -14.31 -8.39
C PHE A 46 -7.46 -12.90 -7.87
N GLU A 47 -7.93 -12.56 -6.67
CA GLU A 47 -7.76 -11.23 -6.06
C GLU A 47 -8.40 -10.09 -6.89
N MET A 48 -9.34 -10.43 -7.79
CA MET A 48 -9.96 -9.48 -8.71
C MET A 48 -11.16 -8.73 -8.11
N ASN A 49 -11.85 -9.33 -7.13
CA ASN A 49 -13.06 -8.76 -6.54
C ASN A 49 -13.31 -9.23 -5.10
N GLY A 50 -14.40 -8.75 -4.49
CA GLY A 50 -14.82 -9.13 -3.14
C GLY A 50 -14.31 -8.21 -2.04
N PRO A 51 -14.62 -8.54 -0.78
CA PRO A 51 -14.17 -7.76 0.37
C PRO A 51 -12.63 -7.77 0.49
N PRO A 52 -12.04 -6.73 1.09
CA PRO A 52 -10.60 -6.71 1.35
C PRO A 52 -10.13 -7.87 2.21
N GLY A 53 -8.97 -8.42 1.89
CA GLY A 53 -8.26 -9.39 2.70
C GLY A 53 -6.78 -9.45 2.33
N PRO A 54 -6.00 -10.33 3.00
CA PRO A 54 -4.61 -10.58 2.63
C PRO A 54 -4.52 -11.02 1.17
N ALA A 55 -3.57 -10.42 0.44
CA ALA A 55 -3.33 -10.70 -0.97
C ALA A 55 -1.94 -11.29 -1.21
N GLY A 56 -1.78 -12.00 -2.31
CA GLY A 56 -0.55 -12.64 -2.72
C GLY A 56 0.41 -11.66 -3.38
N ILE A 57 1.55 -11.42 -2.73
CA ILE A 57 2.65 -10.69 -3.37
C ILE A 57 3.50 -11.64 -4.23
N SER A 58 3.79 -11.21 -5.47
CA SER A 58 4.55 -12.02 -6.43
C SER A 58 5.96 -12.33 -5.94
N LYS A 59 6.56 -13.44 -6.41
CA LYS A 59 7.93 -13.82 -6.03
C LYS A 59 8.96 -12.74 -6.34
N ARG A 60 8.83 -12.07 -7.49
CA ARG A 60 9.74 -10.97 -7.89
C ARG A 60 9.64 -9.78 -6.95
N ALA A 61 8.43 -9.45 -6.49
CA ALA A 61 8.22 -8.37 -5.54
C ALA A 61 8.71 -8.71 -4.11
N LYS A 62 9.00 -9.98 -3.81
CA LYS A 62 9.65 -10.42 -2.56
C LYS A 62 11.18 -10.43 -2.64
N ASP A 63 11.78 -10.15 -3.79
CA ASP A 63 13.24 -10.16 -3.95
C ASP A 63 13.86 -8.94 -3.26
N THR A 64 14.52 -9.17 -2.13
CA THR A 64 15.13 -8.13 -1.31
C THR A 64 16.37 -7.51 -1.94
N ALA A 65 17.10 -8.25 -2.79
CA ALA A 65 18.26 -7.73 -3.49
C ALA A 65 17.82 -6.75 -4.58
N VAL A 66 16.77 -7.10 -5.33
CA VAL A 66 16.15 -6.19 -6.31
C VAL A 66 15.54 -4.99 -5.61
N ALA A 67 14.81 -5.18 -4.51
CA ALA A 67 14.22 -4.08 -3.74
C ALA A 67 15.29 -3.09 -3.23
N LYS A 68 16.40 -3.60 -2.70
CA LYS A 68 17.53 -2.77 -2.24
C LYS A 68 18.11 -1.93 -3.39
N ARG A 69 18.43 -2.58 -4.52
CA ARG A 69 18.97 -1.87 -5.70
C ARG A 69 18.00 -0.81 -6.22
N LEU A 70 16.70 -1.13 -6.28
CA LEU A 70 15.68 -0.18 -6.71
C LEU A 70 15.61 1.03 -5.77
N TRP A 71 15.72 0.82 -4.46
CA TRP A 71 15.74 1.90 -3.49
C TRP A 71 16.94 2.82 -3.69
N GLU A 72 18.15 2.25 -3.79
CA GLU A 72 19.39 3.01 -4.00
C GLU A 72 19.34 3.85 -5.28
N GLU A 73 18.82 3.30 -6.38
CA GLU A 73 18.64 4.06 -7.62
C GLU A 73 17.55 5.15 -7.49
N SER A 74 16.47 4.89 -6.74
CA SER A 74 15.43 5.89 -6.49
C SER A 74 15.97 7.08 -5.70
N GLU A 75 16.82 6.85 -4.69
CA GLU A 75 17.48 7.92 -3.94
C GLU A 75 18.42 8.74 -4.83
N LYS A 76 19.23 8.08 -5.67
CA LYS A 76 20.11 8.77 -6.64
C LYS A 76 19.32 9.64 -7.63
N LEU A 77 18.23 9.10 -8.18
CA LEU A 77 17.42 9.80 -9.20
C LEU A 77 16.61 10.96 -8.62
N THR A 78 16.18 10.86 -7.37
CA THR A 78 15.39 11.91 -6.71
C THR A 78 16.23 12.91 -5.90
N GLY A 79 17.48 12.56 -5.59
CA GLY A 79 18.34 13.33 -4.68
C GLY A 79 17.88 13.32 -3.22
N VAL A 80 16.88 12.48 -2.88
CA VAL A 80 16.37 12.30 -1.51
C VAL A 80 17.05 11.10 -0.88
N THR A 81 17.53 11.24 0.34
CA THR A 81 18.13 10.14 1.12
C THR A 81 17.31 9.87 2.37
N PHE A 82 17.05 8.60 2.63
CA PHE A 82 16.30 8.15 3.80
C PHE A 82 17.25 7.54 4.82
N ALA A 83 17.36 8.18 5.99
CA ALA A 83 18.05 7.61 7.14
C ALA A 83 17.09 6.68 7.89
N PHE A 84 17.15 5.38 7.60
CA PHE A 84 16.38 4.39 8.36
C PHE A 84 17.13 3.99 9.63
N THR A 85 16.52 4.23 10.79
CA THR A 85 16.97 3.61 12.04
C THR A 85 16.65 2.11 11.98
N PRO A 86 17.64 1.22 12.19
CA PRO A 86 17.38 -0.22 12.25
C PRO A 86 16.33 -0.52 13.32
N ARG A 87 15.30 -1.30 12.98
CA ARG A 87 14.38 -1.82 13.98
C ARG A 87 15.16 -2.78 14.88
N LEU A 88 15.19 -2.50 16.18
CA LEU A 88 15.63 -3.47 17.18
C LEU A 88 14.76 -4.73 17.02
N SER A 89 15.36 -5.85 16.66
CA SER A 89 14.66 -7.13 16.60
C SER A 89 14.21 -7.49 18.01
N LYS A 90 12.93 -7.83 18.18
CA LYS A 90 12.46 -8.46 19.42
C LYS A 90 13.20 -9.80 19.53
N ALA A 91 14.01 -9.98 20.57
CA ALA A 91 14.63 -11.27 20.88
C ALA A 91 13.52 -12.33 20.99
N ALA A 92 13.73 -13.45 20.31
CA ALA A 92 12.87 -14.64 20.42
C ALA A 92 13.00 -15.27 21.81
#